data_AF-A0A8T5I5X6-F1
#
_entry.id   AF-A0A8T5I5X6-F1
#
_cell.length_a   1.000
_cell.length_b   1.000
_cell.length_c   1.000
_cell.angle_alpha   90.00
_cell.angle_beta   90.00
_cell.angle_gamma   90.00
#
_symmetry.space_group_name_H-M   'P 1'
#
loop_
_entity.id
_entity.type
_entity.pdbx_description
1 polymer ?
#
loop_
_entity_poly.entity_id
_entity_poly.type
_entity_poly.pdbx_seq_one_letter_code
_entity_poly.pdbx_strand_id
1 'polypeptide(L)'
;MRDNNWLESTFETIYEKLIPEIERENEITIRFGKFWKNKFGQISLQKDGSSQILINSFFRNKEIPEYIIHTTIAHELIHYMHGFQSPREQQFRYPHQGNIVNKELKKRGFGQLLELEKNWVRTIWWPTHKSLSSQRKSHMLFTD
;
A
#
# COMPACT_ATOMS: atom_id res chain seq x y z
N MET A 1 16.60 4.27 6.80
CA MET A 1 15.51 3.82 5.91
C MET A 1 14.47 3.09 6.74
N ARG A 2 13.22 3.00 6.30
CA ARG A 2 12.21 2.11 6.88
C ARG A 2 12.49 0.66 6.45
N ASP A 3 12.29 -0.28 7.36
CA ASP A 3 12.52 -1.71 7.14
C ASP A 3 11.19 -2.50 7.19
N ASN A 4 11.28 -3.82 6.99
CA ASN A 4 10.08 -4.65 6.95
C ASN A 4 9.41 -4.74 8.34
N ASN A 5 10.17 -4.72 9.43
CA ASN A 5 9.62 -4.77 10.79
C ASN A 5 8.76 -3.54 11.10
N TRP A 6 9.24 -2.35 10.71
CA TRP A 6 8.45 -1.11 10.78
C TRP A 6 7.18 -1.21 9.94
N LEU A 7 7.29 -1.76 8.72
CA LEU A 7 6.16 -1.87 7.80
C LEU A 7 5.09 -2.83 8.32
N GLU A 8 5.51 -3.96 8.89
CA GLU A 8 4.63 -4.94 9.52
C GLU A 8 3.91 -4.36 10.74
N SER A 9 4.63 -3.67 11.63
CA SER A 9 4.01 -2.99 12.78
C SER A 9 2.99 -1.92 12.35
N THR A 10 3.32 -1.20 11.27
CA THR A 10 2.42 -0.19 10.67
C THR A 10 1.18 -0.85 10.07
N PHE A 11 1.36 -1.99 9.39
CA PHE A 11 0.26 -2.77 8.83
C PHE A 11 -0.70 -3.26 9.90
N GLU A 12 -0.20 -3.87 10.98
CA GLU A 12 -1.06 -4.35 12.09
C GLU A 12 -1.87 -3.20 12.69
N THR A 13 -1.23 -2.06 12.94
CA THR A 13 -1.89 -0.84 13.44
C THR A 13 -3.02 -0.37 12.51
N ILE A 14 -2.81 -0.41 11.20
CA ILE A 14 -3.82 0.03 10.23
C ILE A 14 -4.92 -1.02 10.10
N TYR A 15 -4.60 -2.31 10.12
CA TYR A 15 -5.56 -3.39 10.08
C TYR A 15 -6.57 -3.26 11.23
N GLU A 16 -6.07 -3.19 12.47
CA GLU A 16 -6.88 -3.09 13.68
C GLU A 16 -7.76 -1.83 13.70
N LYS A 17 -7.30 -0.73 13.12
CA LYS A 17 -8.06 0.52 13.07
C LYS A 17 -9.07 0.56 11.94
N LEU A 18 -8.70 0.03 10.77
CA LEU A 18 -9.47 0.17 9.54
C LEU A 18 -10.58 -0.87 9.46
N ILE A 19 -10.28 -2.14 9.78
CA ILE A 19 -11.18 -3.28 9.61
C ILE A 19 -11.17 -4.21 10.83
N PRO A 20 -11.35 -3.70 12.08
CA PRO A 20 -11.33 -4.52 13.30
C PRO A 20 -12.37 -5.65 13.29
N GLU A 21 -13.46 -5.49 12.55
CA GLU A 21 -14.54 -6.46 12.47
C GLU A 21 -14.28 -7.61 11.50
N ILE A 22 -13.19 -7.55 10.73
CA ILE A 22 -12.87 -8.54 9.71
C ILE A 22 -11.85 -9.52 10.29
N GLU A 23 -12.22 -10.78 10.39
CA GLU A 23 -11.28 -11.86 10.71
C GLU A 23 -10.40 -12.20 9.51
N ARG A 24 -9.13 -12.56 9.78
CA ARG A 24 -8.19 -13.04 8.77
C ARG A 24 -8.53 -14.48 8.39
N GLU A 25 -9.13 -14.67 7.21
CA GLU A 25 -9.45 -16.01 6.68
C GLU A 25 -8.22 -16.76 6.17
N ASN A 26 -7.10 -16.04 5.96
CA ASN A 26 -5.81 -16.56 5.55
C ASN A 26 -4.69 -15.66 6.08
N GLU A 27 -3.46 -16.16 6.01
CA GLU A 27 -2.26 -15.36 6.31
C GLU A 27 -2.16 -14.17 5.34
N ILE A 28 -1.90 -12.98 5.89
CA ILE A 28 -1.65 -11.76 5.12
C ILE A 28 -0.24 -11.30 5.44
N THR A 29 0.65 -11.33 4.46
CA THR A 29 2.03 -10.85 4.61
C THR A 29 2.19 -9.48 3.96
N ILE A 30 3.03 -8.63 4.54
CA ILE A 30 3.39 -7.33 3.95
C ILE A 30 4.91 -7.17 3.89
N ARG A 31 5.42 -6.64 2.77
CA ARG A 31 6.83 -6.25 2.64
C ARG A 31 7.01 -5.18 1.58
N PHE A 32 8.17 -4.51 1.56
CA PHE A 32 8.51 -3.71 0.39
C PHE A 32 8.92 -4.61 -0.78
N GLY A 33 8.31 -4.37 -1.94
CA GLY A 33 8.54 -5.09 -3.19
C GLY A 33 9.61 -4.43 -4.06
N LYS A 34 9.29 -4.26 -5.35
CA LYS A 34 10.20 -3.63 -6.32
C LYS A 34 10.12 -2.10 -6.24
N PHE A 35 11.10 -1.44 -6.84
CA PHE A 35 11.05 0.00 -7.11
C PHE A 35 10.16 0.24 -8.32
N TRP A 36 8.91 0.66 -8.09
CA TRP A 36 7.95 0.91 -9.16
C TRP A 36 7.83 2.39 -9.49
N LYS A 37 7.60 2.67 -10.78
CA LYS A 37 7.35 4.03 -11.27
C LYS A 37 5.88 4.44 -11.11
N ASN A 38 4.96 3.54 -11.43
CA ASN A 38 3.53 3.85 -11.63
C ASN A 38 2.61 3.12 -10.63
N LYS A 39 3.15 2.56 -9.55
CA LYS A 39 2.42 1.72 -8.59
C LYS A 39 2.93 1.97 -7.17
N PHE A 40 2.02 2.15 -6.22
CA PHE A 40 2.37 2.40 -4.81
C PHE A 40 2.26 1.14 -3.97
N GLY A 41 1.19 0.37 -4.18
CA GLY A 41 0.93 -0.91 -3.57
C GLY A 41 0.40 -1.93 -4.57
N GLN A 42 0.35 -3.17 -4.15
CA GLN A 42 -0.50 -4.20 -4.72
C GLN A 42 -0.73 -5.30 -3.70
N ILE A 43 -1.91 -5.91 -3.76
CA ILE A 43 -2.20 -7.19 -3.15
C ILE A 43 -2.26 -8.30 -4.21
N SER A 44 -1.81 -9.51 -3.86
CA SER A 44 -2.00 -10.70 -4.69
C SER A 44 -2.21 -11.95 -3.85
N LEU A 45 -3.09 -12.84 -4.34
CA LEU A 45 -3.26 -14.17 -3.77
C LEU A 45 -2.12 -15.08 -4.23
N GLN A 46 -1.46 -15.73 -3.28
CA GLN A 46 -0.36 -16.65 -3.52
C GLN A 46 -0.86 -18.06 -3.78
N LYS A 47 0.02 -18.92 -4.31
CA LYS A 47 -0.31 -20.32 -4.61
C LYS A 47 -0.62 -21.15 -3.38
N ASP A 48 -0.07 -20.80 -2.23
CA ASP A 48 -0.31 -21.44 -0.93
C ASP A 48 -1.60 -20.93 -0.24
N GLY A 49 -2.35 -20.04 -0.89
CA GLY A 49 -3.57 -19.46 -0.33
C GLY A 49 -3.35 -18.25 0.57
N SER A 50 -2.10 -17.85 0.86
CA SER A 50 -1.81 -16.60 1.55
C SER A 50 -2.07 -15.38 0.66
N SER A 51 -2.35 -14.23 1.27
CA SER A 51 -2.42 -12.94 0.59
C SER A 51 -1.12 -12.18 0.83
N GLN A 52 -0.54 -11.59 -0.20
CA GLN A 52 0.68 -10.77 -0.08
C GLN A 52 0.43 -9.35 -0.52
N ILE A 53 0.73 -8.41 0.38
CA ILE A 53 0.78 -6.98 0.11
C ILE A 53 2.23 -6.57 -0.15
N LEU A 54 2.46 -5.92 -1.29
CA LEU A 54 3.75 -5.36 -1.65
C LEU A 54 3.67 -3.84 -1.75
N ILE A 55 4.49 -3.16 -0.95
CA ILE A 55 4.62 -1.71 -0.98
C ILE A 55 5.83 -1.30 -1.83
N ASN A 56 5.73 -0.21 -2.58
CA ASN A 56 6.83 0.28 -3.41
C ASN A 56 8.10 0.52 -2.59
N SER A 57 9.23 -0.05 -3.01
CA SER A 57 10.50 0.07 -2.28
C SER A 57 11.04 1.50 -2.16
N PHE A 58 10.59 2.45 -3.00
CA PHE A 58 10.90 3.88 -2.78
C PHE A 58 10.38 4.39 -1.43
N PHE A 59 9.33 3.79 -0.86
CA PHE A 59 8.71 4.23 0.38
C PHE A 59 9.53 3.88 1.64
N ARG A 60 10.60 3.10 1.46
CA ARG A 60 11.64 2.93 2.48
C ARG A 60 12.35 4.25 2.81
N ASN A 61 12.38 5.20 1.88
CA ASN A 61 12.98 6.52 2.12
C ASN A 61 12.03 7.38 2.98
N LYS A 62 12.57 7.99 4.04
CA LYS A 62 11.84 8.85 4.98
C LYS A 62 11.33 10.15 4.34
N GLU A 63 11.88 10.56 3.19
CA GLU A 63 11.33 11.65 2.36
C GLU A 63 9.89 11.37 1.89
N ILE A 64 9.52 10.09 1.77
CA ILE A 64 8.13 9.71 1.50
C ILE A 64 7.32 9.87 2.79
N PRO A 65 6.28 10.72 2.83
CA PRO A 65 5.49 10.94 4.03
C PRO A 65 4.76 9.68 4.48
N GLU A 66 4.66 9.45 5.79
CA GLU A 66 4.04 8.23 6.35
C GLU A 66 2.59 8.04 5.93
N TYR A 67 1.83 9.13 5.79
CA TYR A 67 0.44 9.04 5.35
C TYR A 67 0.28 8.40 3.95
N ILE A 68 1.30 8.50 3.07
CA ILE A 68 1.29 7.82 1.76
C ILE A 68 1.37 6.31 1.95
N ILE A 69 2.20 5.84 2.89
CA ILE A 69 2.28 4.42 3.22
C ILE A 69 0.95 3.98 3.88
N HIS A 70 0.41 4.80 4.77
CA HIS A 70 -0.84 4.47 5.46
C HIS A 70 -2.02 4.33 4.49
N THR A 71 -2.21 5.29 3.58
CA THR A 71 -3.29 5.20 2.58
C THR A 71 -3.08 4.07 1.61
N THR A 72 -1.83 3.78 1.22
CA THR A 72 -1.51 2.63 0.37
C THR A 72 -1.89 1.31 1.07
N ILE A 73 -1.46 1.10 2.32
CA ILE A 73 -1.83 -0.11 3.08
C ILE A 73 -3.35 -0.21 3.22
N ALA A 74 -4.01 0.88 3.61
CA ALA A 74 -5.45 0.90 3.76
C ALA A 74 -6.16 0.55 2.44
N HIS A 75 -5.66 1.03 1.31
CA HIS A 75 -6.20 0.71 -0.02
C HIS A 75 -6.14 -0.80 -0.31
N GLU A 76 -4.98 -1.42 -0.08
CA GLU A 76 -4.81 -2.87 -0.28
C GLU A 76 -5.64 -3.70 0.72
N LEU A 77 -5.85 -3.20 1.94
CA LEU A 77 -6.75 -3.85 2.92
C LEU A 77 -8.22 -3.77 2.53
N ILE A 78 -8.67 -2.68 1.91
CA ILE A 78 -10.03 -2.61 1.38
C ILE A 78 -10.21 -3.55 0.19
N HIS A 79 -9.17 -3.76 -0.63
CA HIS A 79 -9.20 -4.84 -1.63
C HIS A 79 -9.43 -6.20 -0.97
N TYR A 80 -8.63 -6.53 0.05
CA TYR A 80 -8.78 -7.77 0.81
C TYR A 80 -10.18 -7.92 1.41
N MET A 81 -10.67 -6.89 2.10
CA MET A 81 -11.99 -6.90 2.75
C MET A 81 -13.14 -7.13 1.75
N HIS A 82 -13.05 -6.55 0.55
CA HIS A 82 -14.04 -6.73 -0.50
C HIS A 82 -13.95 -8.09 -1.22
N GLY A 83 -13.03 -8.96 -0.81
CA GLY A 83 -12.83 -10.30 -1.39
C GLY A 83 -11.85 -10.35 -2.56
N PHE A 84 -11.16 -9.24 -2.87
CA PHE A 84 -10.15 -9.24 -3.94
C PHE A 84 -8.83 -9.79 -3.42
N GLN A 85 -8.25 -10.73 -4.18
CA GLN A 85 -6.95 -11.33 -3.86
C GLN A 85 -6.92 -11.98 -2.46
N SER A 86 -8.06 -12.57 -2.08
CA SER A 86 -8.32 -13.23 -0.80
C SER A 86 -9.21 -14.46 -1.03
N PRO A 87 -9.32 -15.39 -0.08
CA PRO A 87 -10.28 -16.49 -0.14
C PRO A 87 -11.74 -16.06 0.07
N ARG A 88 -11.99 -14.83 0.53
CA ARG A 88 -13.33 -14.33 0.84
C ARG A 88 -14.19 -14.21 -0.42
N GLU A 89 -15.51 -14.29 -0.23
CA GLU A 89 -16.46 -14.01 -1.31
C GLU A 89 -16.32 -12.56 -1.80
N GLN A 90 -16.29 -12.38 -3.12
CA GLN A 90 -16.18 -11.06 -3.73
C GLN A 90 -17.49 -10.29 -3.59
N GLN A 91 -17.45 -9.18 -2.85
CA GLN A 91 -18.61 -8.30 -2.65
C GLN A 91 -18.97 -7.50 -3.91
N PHE A 92 -18.01 -7.34 -4.82
CA PHE A 92 -18.18 -6.57 -6.05
C PHE A 92 -17.47 -7.25 -7.22
N ARG A 93 -17.99 -7.06 -8.43
CA ARG A 93 -17.41 -7.63 -9.66
C ARG A 93 -16.01 -7.08 -9.97
N TYR A 94 -15.77 -5.79 -9.73
CA TYR A 94 -14.50 -5.15 -10.04
C TYR A 94 -14.04 -4.21 -8.92
N PRO A 95 -12.75 -4.21 -8.55
CA PRO A 95 -12.24 -3.55 -7.35
C PRO A 95 -12.32 -2.01 -7.35
N HIS A 96 -12.41 -1.37 -8.51
CA HIS A 96 -12.45 0.10 -8.61
C HIS A 96 -13.71 0.62 -9.30
N GLN A 97 -14.64 -0.26 -9.66
CA GLN A 97 -15.88 0.16 -10.31
C GLN A 97 -16.66 1.10 -9.38
N GLY A 98 -17.09 2.24 -9.89
CA GLY A 98 -17.85 3.21 -9.10
C GLY A 98 -17.11 3.79 -7.89
N ASN A 99 -15.77 3.72 -7.89
CA ASN A 99 -14.90 4.24 -6.82
C ASN A 99 -15.14 3.57 -5.45
N ILE A 100 -15.58 2.31 -5.42
CA ILE A 100 -15.98 1.59 -4.20
C ILE A 100 -14.89 1.58 -3.13
N VAL A 101 -13.62 1.36 -3.48
CA VAL A 101 -12.50 1.34 -2.52
C VAL A 101 -12.35 2.70 -1.83
N ASN A 102 -12.34 3.79 -2.60
CA ASN A 102 -12.21 5.13 -2.01
C ASN A 102 -13.44 5.54 -1.20
N LYS A 103 -14.65 5.10 -1.62
CA LYS A 103 -15.87 5.33 -0.84
C LYS A 103 -15.78 4.63 0.52
N GLU A 104 -15.31 3.39 0.54
CA GLU A 104 -15.15 2.62 1.77
C GLU A 104 -14.05 3.19 2.67
N LEU A 105 -12.90 3.59 2.10
CA LEU A 105 -11.86 4.32 2.84
C LEU A 105 -12.40 5.62 3.45
N LYS A 106 -13.18 6.40 2.70
CA LYS A 106 -13.81 7.63 3.21
C LYS A 106 -14.77 7.34 4.36
N LYS A 107 -15.60 6.31 4.23
CA LYS A 107 -16.52 5.83 5.27
C LYS A 107 -15.77 5.42 6.55
N ARG A 108 -14.57 4.85 6.41
CA ARG A 108 -13.70 4.40 7.51
C ARG A 108 -12.73 5.49 8.03
N GLY A 109 -12.95 6.76 7.70
CA GLY A 109 -12.20 7.88 8.26
C GLY A 109 -10.90 8.25 7.52
N PHE A 110 -10.56 7.59 6.42
CA PHE A 110 -9.35 7.90 5.62
C PHE A 110 -9.55 9.06 4.62
N GLY A 111 -10.70 9.73 4.65
CA GLY A 111 -11.04 10.76 3.67
C GLY A 111 -10.04 11.92 3.59
N GLN A 112 -9.57 12.44 4.74
CA GLN A 112 -8.57 13.49 4.75
C GLN A 112 -7.23 13.01 4.20
N LEU A 113 -6.80 11.80 4.56
CA LEU A 113 -5.54 11.23 4.09
C LEU A 113 -5.56 10.97 2.57
N LEU A 114 -6.70 10.55 2.01
CA LEU A 114 -6.88 10.40 0.57
C LEU A 114 -6.72 11.72 -0.19
N GLU A 115 -7.24 12.83 0.35
CA GLU A 115 -7.07 14.14 -0.30
C GLU A 115 -5.62 14.64 -0.19
N LEU A 116 -4.94 14.38 0.93
CA LEU A 116 -3.50 14.65 1.10
C LEU A 116 -2.65 13.81 0.13
N GLU A 117 -2.95 12.52 0.00
CA GLU A 117 -2.30 11.64 -0.96
C GLU A 117 -2.48 12.17 -2.38
N LYS A 118 -3.73 12.44 -2.80
CA LYS A 118 -4.03 12.95 -4.14
C LYS A 118 -3.24 14.22 -4.46
N ASN A 119 -3.17 15.15 -3.52
CA ASN A 119 -2.39 16.38 -3.68
C ASN A 119 -0.90 16.11 -3.80
N TRP A 120 -0.35 15.26 -2.94
CA TRP A 120 1.07 14.89 -2.95
C TRP A 120 1.46 14.14 -4.22
N VAL A 121 0.64 13.19 -4.69
CA VAL A 121 0.89 12.45 -5.94
C VAL A 121 0.95 13.41 -7.12
N ARG A 122 0.02 14.37 -7.18
CA ARG A 122 -0.04 15.35 -8.26
C ARG A 122 1.15 16.31 -8.28
N THR A 123 1.69 16.66 -7.11
CA THR A 123 2.65 17.78 -6.98
C THR A 123 4.08 17.36 -6.66
N ILE A 124 4.26 16.29 -5.89
CA ILE A 124 5.54 15.93 -5.26
C ILE A 124 6.06 14.58 -5.76
N TRP A 125 5.18 13.61 -6.07
CA TRP A 125 5.63 12.25 -6.41
C TRP A 125 6.63 12.20 -7.57
N TRP A 126 6.35 12.87 -8.69
CA TRP A 126 7.21 12.78 -9.87
C TRP A 126 8.61 13.39 -9.64
N PRO A 127 8.74 14.61 -9.07
CA PRO A 127 10.04 15.14 -8.63
C PRO A 127 10.77 14.18 -7.68
N THR A 128 10.08 13.68 -6.64
CA THR A 128 10.69 12.80 -5.63
C THR A 128 11.15 11.48 -6.25
N HIS A 129 10.30 10.83 -7.06
CA HIS A 129 10.65 9.60 -7.76
C HIS A 129 11.89 9.79 -8.65
N LYS A 130 11.98 10.91 -9.39
CA LYS A 130 13.16 11.23 -10.21
C LYS A 130 14.41 11.36 -9.36
N SER A 131 14.33 12.09 -8.25
CA SER A 131 15.44 12.26 -7.30
C SER A 131 15.91 10.90 -6.74
N LEU A 132 14.99 10.14 -6.16
CA LEU A 132 15.28 8.83 -5.55
C LEU A 132 15.82 7.82 -6.58
N SER A 133 15.30 7.85 -7.81
CA SER A 133 15.80 6.99 -8.89
C SER A 133 17.25 7.31 -9.25
N SER A 134 17.62 8.60 -9.28
CA SER A 134 19.00 9.03 -9.55
C SER A 134 19.93 8.64 -8.41
N GLN A 135 19.55 8.91 -7.16
CA GLN A 135 20.33 8.52 -5.96
C GLN A 135 20.62 7.02 -5.94
N ARG A 136 19.60 6.19 -6.25
CA ARG A 136 19.75 4.73 -6.33
C ARG A 136 20.74 4.30 -7.41
N LYS A 137 20.68 4.89 -8.61
CA LYS A 137 21.60 4.57 -9.71
C LYS A 137 23.04 4.92 -9.33
N SER A 138 23.26 6.08 -8.72
CA SER A 138 24.58 6.47 -8.23
C SER A 138 25.10 5.48 -7.21
N HIS A 139 24.30 5.09 -6.21
CA HIS A 139 24.74 4.12 -5.20
C HIS A 139 25.14 2.77 -5.80
N MET A 140 24.40 2.25 -6.78
CA MET A 140 24.74 0.99 -7.46
C MET A 140 26.06 1.06 -8.24
N LEU A 141 26.48 2.24 -8.72
CA LEU A 141 27.72 2.40 -9.48
C LEU A 141 28.98 2.47 -8.59
N PHE A 142 28.83 2.56 -7.27
CA PHE A 142 29.94 2.67 -6.31
C PHE A 142 30.07 1.45 -5.39
N THR A 143 29.28 0.39 -5.61
CA THR A 143 29.24 -0.81 -4.76
C THR A 143 29.66 -2.10 -5.48
N ASP A 144 30.36 -1.97 -6.62
CA ASP A 144 30.94 -3.08 -7.38
C ASP A 144 32.47 -3.14 -7.21
#